data_AF-D7TP65-F1
#
_entry.id   AF-D7TP65-F1
#
_cell.length_a   1.000
_cell.length_b   1.000
_cell.length_c   1.000
_cell.angle_alpha   90.00
_cell.angle_beta   90.00
_cell.angle_gamma   90.00
#
_symmetry.space_group_name_H-M   'P 1'
#
loop_
_entity.id
_entity.type
_entity.pdbx_description
1 polymer ?
#
loop_
_entity_poly.entity_id
_entity_poly.type
_entity_poly.pdbx_seq_one_letter_code
_entity_poly.pdbx_strand_id
1 'polypeptide(L)'
;MNLFKAFSLLNLSVLSSTTQEYLHIAEEYSLHPVSLAIASVLRHPLVASAVFGATRSWQLQEVLNTCNVKLTSKVMAEIDKVHARFPNPCP
;
A
#
# COMPACT_ATOMS: atom_id res chain seq x y z
N MET A 1 2.38 25.00 9.13
CA MET A 1 2.22 24.31 7.82
C MET A 1 1.06 23.34 7.97
N ASN A 2 -0.07 23.58 7.30
CA ASN A 2 -1.33 22.88 7.59
C ASN A 2 -1.39 21.59 6.76
N LEU A 3 -1.08 20.43 7.36
CA LEU A 3 -1.00 19.12 6.68
C LEU A 3 -2.26 18.79 5.85
N PHE A 4 -3.43 19.27 6.29
CA PHE A 4 -4.71 19.03 5.61
C PHE A 4 -4.83 19.72 4.24
N LYS A 5 -4.04 20.77 3.97
CA LYS A 5 -4.09 21.49 2.69
C LYS A 5 -3.39 20.73 1.56
N ALA A 6 -2.46 19.83 1.87
CA ALA A 6 -1.82 18.98 0.87
C ALA A 6 -2.79 17.92 0.32
N PHE A 7 -3.69 17.39 1.16
CA PHE A 7 -4.71 16.44 0.74
C PHE A 7 -5.70 17.01 -0.30
N SER A 8 -5.95 18.32 -0.29
CA SER A 8 -6.86 18.97 -1.25
C SER A 8 -6.32 19.09 -2.68
N LEU A 9 -5.02 18.85 -2.89
CA LEU A 9 -4.40 18.90 -4.22
C LEU A 9 -4.44 17.55 -4.95
N LEU A 10 -4.92 16.50 -4.28
CA LEU A 10 -4.94 15.15 -4.81
C LEU A 10 -6.15 14.92 -5.73
N ASN A 11 -5.95 14.14 -6.80
CA ASN A 11 -7.05 13.68 -7.64
C ASN A 11 -7.80 12.54 -6.93
N LEU A 12 -8.79 12.91 -6.11
CA LEU A 12 -9.50 11.98 -5.22
C LEU A 12 -10.22 10.85 -5.97
N SER A 13 -10.70 11.06 -7.20
CA SER A 13 -11.40 10.03 -7.96
C SER A 13 -10.43 8.96 -8.47
N VAL A 14 -9.26 9.36 -8.99
CA VAL A 14 -8.20 8.42 -9.40
C VAL A 14 -7.68 7.66 -8.19
N LEU A 15 -7.51 8.33 -7.04
CA LEU A 15 -7.05 7.67 -5.82
C LEU A 15 -8.02 6.66 -5.26
N SER A 16 -9.31 7.02 -5.21
CA SER A 16 -10.34 6.09 -4.78
C SER A 16 -10.35 4.83 -5.67
N SER A 17 -10.28 5.02 -6.99
CA SER A 17 -10.26 3.92 -7.96
C SER A 17 -9.02 3.04 -7.80
N THR A 18 -7.84 3.66 -7.70
CA THR A 18 -6.56 2.93 -7.55
C THR A 18 -6.51 2.17 -6.23
N THR A 19 -7.02 2.78 -5.14
CA THR A 19 -7.08 2.14 -3.82
C THR A 19 -7.98 0.91 -3.87
N GLN A 20 -9.13 1.00 -4.54
CA GLN A 20 -10.06 -0.11 -4.68
C GLN A 20 -9.45 -1.31 -5.44
N GLU A 21 -8.64 -1.06 -6.48
CA GLU A 21 -7.93 -2.11 -7.21
C GLU A 21 -6.91 -2.84 -6.31
N TYR A 22 -6.14 -2.11 -5.48
CA TYR A 22 -5.24 -2.75 -4.53
C TYR A 22 -5.97 -3.49 -3.40
N LEU A 23 -7.12 -2.99 -2.95
CA LEU A 23 -7.96 -3.70 -1.99
C LEU A 23 -8.49 -5.02 -2.56
N HIS A 24 -8.84 -5.04 -3.85
CA HIS A 24 -9.28 -6.26 -4.53
C HIS A 24 -8.15 -7.31 -4.59
N ILE A 25 -6.92 -6.90 -4.90
CA ILE A 25 -5.75 -7.79 -4.85
C ILE A 25 -5.55 -8.34 -3.42
N ALA A 26 -5.68 -7.48 -2.40
CA ALA A 26 -5.54 -7.92 -1.01
C ALA A 26 -6.58 -9.00 -0.67
N GLU A 27 -7.84 -8.81 -1.08
CA GLU A 27 -8.93 -9.76 -0.88
C GLU A 27 -8.70 -11.07 -1.63
N GLU A 28 -8.38 -11.02 -2.92
CA GLU A 28 -8.17 -12.20 -3.78
C GLU A 28 -7.09 -13.14 -3.22
N TYR A 29 -6.02 -12.55 -2.69
CA TYR A 29 -4.90 -13.30 -2.14
C TYR A 29 -4.99 -13.52 -0.62
N SER A 30 -6.13 -13.17 0.01
CA SER A 30 -6.36 -13.30 1.45
C SER A 30 -5.27 -12.62 2.31
N LEU A 31 -4.83 -11.44 1.86
CA LEU A 31 -3.83 -10.60 2.52
C LEU A 31 -4.50 -9.41 3.19
N HIS A 32 -3.98 -9.01 4.35
CA HIS A 32 -4.40 -7.74 4.93
C HIS A 32 -3.86 -6.57 4.05
N PRO A 33 -4.67 -5.53 3.75
CA PRO A 33 -4.24 -4.43 2.88
C PRO A 33 -2.97 -3.71 3.36
N VAL A 34 -2.82 -3.56 4.68
CA VAL A 34 -1.62 -2.96 5.28
C VAL A 34 -0.39 -3.81 4.98
N SER A 35 -0.53 -5.14 5.07
CA SER A 35 0.57 -6.06 4.79
C SER A 35 0.93 -6.08 3.31
N LEU A 36 -0.06 -6.03 2.41
CA LEU A 36 0.18 -5.89 0.97
C LEU A 36 1.02 -4.63 0.67
N ALA A 37 0.61 -3.48 1.23
CA ALA A 37 1.27 -2.20 1.00
C ALA A 37 2.70 -2.16 1.58
N ILE A 38 2.87 -2.57 2.85
CA ILE A 38 4.19 -2.50 3.50
C ILE A 38 5.14 -3.55 2.89
N ALA A 39 4.68 -4.76 2.59
CA ALA A 39 5.51 -5.77 1.94
C ALA A 39 5.86 -5.40 0.49
N SER A 40 5.04 -4.61 -0.22
CA SER A 40 5.40 -4.13 -1.55
C SER A 40 6.60 -3.18 -1.47
N VAL A 41 6.57 -2.24 -0.51
CA VAL A 41 7.63 -1.25 -0.26
C VAL A 41 8.92 -1.93 0.23
N LEU A 42 8.83 -2.80 1.24
CA LEU A 42 10.01 -3.41 1.87
C LEU A 42 10.79 -4.36 0.94
N ARG A 43 10.21 -4.86 -0.14
CA ARG A 43 10.97 -5.69 -1.10
C ARG A 43 11.98 -4.88 -1.90
N HIS A 44 11.74 -3.59 -2.07
CA HIS A 44 12.50 -2.80 -3.02
C HIS A 44 13.94 -2.69 -2.51
N PRO A 45 14.96 -3.03 -3.31
CA PRO A 45 16.34 -3.21 -2.82
C PRO A 45 16.95 -1.93 -2.23
N LEU A 46 16.42 -0.75 -2.60
CA LEU A 46 16.86 0.55 -2.08
C LEU A 46 16.15 0.96 -0.78
N VAL A 47 15.16 0.19 -0.30
CA VAL A 47 14.42 0.49 0.93
C VAL A 47 15.06 -0.26 2.09
N ALA A 48 15.64 0.48 3.03
CA ALA A 48 16.20 -0.11 4.26
C ALA A 48 15.13 -0.35 5.33
N SER A 49 14.15 0.53 5.44
CA SER A 49 13.10 0.47 6.46
C SER A 49 11.83 1.20 6.01
N ALA A 50 10.66 0.77 6.49
CA ALA A 50 9.39 1.46 6.29
C ALA A 50 8.95 2.18 7.57
N VAL A 51 8.60 3.47 7.43
CA VAL A 51 8.02 4.26 8.52
C VAL A 51 6.50 4.25 8.38
N PHE A 52 5.78 3.97 9.46
CA PHE A 52 4.33 3.88 9.49
C PHE A 52 3.76 4.56 10.74
N GLY A 53 2.52 5.06 10.63
CA GLY A 53 1.79 5.67 11.73
C GLY A 53 0.76 4.72 12.33
N ALA A 54 0.74 4.60 13.66
CA ALA A 54 -0.28 3.85 14.39
C ALA A 54 -0.78 4.68 15.58
N THR A 55 -2.10 4.75 15.76
CA THR A 55 -2.75 5.43 16.89
C THR A 55 -3.34 4.45 17.90
N ARG A 56 -3.40 3.16 17.53
CA ARG A 56 -3.95 2.06 18.34
C ARG A 56 -3.04 0.84 18.27
N SER A 57 -2.98 0.06 19.34
CA SER A 57 -2.09 -1.11 19.43
C SER A 57 -2.41 -2.22 18.42
N TRP A 58 -3.68 -2.39 18.04
CA TRP A 58 -4.06 -3.39 17.02
C TRP A 58 -3.49 -3.03 15.64
N GLN A 59 -3.33 -1.74 15.30
CA GLN A 59 -2.71 -1.33 14.04
C GLN A 59 -1.24 -1.73 14.00
N LEU A 60 -0.54 -1.64 15.14
CA LEU A 60 0.85 -2.09 15.25
C LEU A 60 0.97 -3.60 15.01
N GLN A 61 0.04 -4.40 15.53
CA GLN A 61 0.04 -5.85 15.31
C GLN A 61 -0.11 -6.20 13.82
N GLU A 62 -1.03 -5.56 13.10
CA GLU A 62 -1.18 -5.75 11.65
C GLU A 62 0.10 -5.41 10.87
N VAL A 63 0.78 -4.32 11.25
CA VAL A 63 2.03 -3.95 10.61
C VAL A 63 3.13 -4.97 10.90
N LEU A 64 3.30 -5.39 12.15
CA LEU A 64 4.31 -6.37 12.54
C LEU A 64 4.09 -7.74 11.86
N ASN A 65 2.83 -8.15 11.68
CA ASN A 65 2.49 -9.38 10.96
C ASN A 65 3.01 -9.38 9.51
N THR A 66 3.20 -8.19 8.91
CA THR A 66 3.74 -8.04 7.56
C THR A 66 5.15 -8.60 7.40
N CYS A 67 5.96 -8.61 8.47
CA CYS A 67 7.31 -9.19 8.42
C CYS A 67 7.30 -10.68 8.04
N ASN A 68 6.17 -11.37 8.25
CA ASN A 68 5.99 -12.78 7.92
C ASN A 68 5.34 -12.99 6.54
N VAL A 69 4.88 -11.92 5.89
CA VAL A 69 4.20 -11.99 4.59
C VAL A 69 5.23 -11.92 3.46
N LYS A 70 5.26 -12.96 2.64
CA LYS A 70 6.04 -12.98 1.39
C LYS A 70 5.09 -12.87 0.21
N LEU A 71 5.14 -11.71 -0.48
CA LEU A 71 4.37 -11.53 -1.70
C LEU A 71 5.00 -12.33 -2.83
N THR A 72 4.21 -13.21 -3.43
CA THR A 72 4.64 -14.03 -4.57
C THR A 72 4.84 -13.17 -5.81
N SER A 73 5.53 -13.72 -6.82
CA SER A 73 5.69 -13.07 -8.12
C SER A 73 4.35 -12.78 -8.80
N LYS A 74 3.31 -13.59 -8.54
CA LYS A 74 1.94 -13.36 -9.06
C LYS A 74 1.32 -12.11 -8.46
N VAL A 75 1.34 -11.97 -7.14
CA VAL A 75 0.82 -10.78 -6.45
C VAL A 75 1.54 -9.53 -6.94
N MET A 76 2.85 -9.64 -7.20
CA MET A 76 3.60 -8.52 -7.78
C MET A 76 3.20 -8.15 -9.18
N ALA A 77 2.99 -9.14 -10.04
CA ALA A 77 2.52 -8.85 -11.39
C ALA A 77 1.17 -8.12 -11.37
N GLU A 78 0.27 -8.44 -10.43
CA GLU A 78 -1.00 -7.71 -10.26
C GLU A 78 -0.77 -6.29 -9.73
N ILE A 79 0.10 -6.09 -8.74
CA ILE A 79 0.47 -4.75 -8.24
C ILE A 79 1.05 -3.90 -9.38
N ASP A 80 1.96 -4.46 -10.17
CA ASP A 80 2.62 -3.76 -11.27
C ASP A 80 1.62 -3.39 -12.39
N LYS A 81 0.62 -4.23 -12.66
CA LYS A 81 -0.47 -3.91 -13.60
C LYS A 81 -1.30 -2.72 -13.12
N VAL A 82 -1.67 -2.70 -11.85
CA VAL A 82 -2.42 -1.57 -11.26
C VAL A 82 -1.56 -0.30 -11.33
N HIS A 83 -0.29 -0.38 -10.95
CA HIS A 83 0.64 0.76 -11.01
C HIS A 83 0.86 1.27 -12.45
N ALA A 84 0.94 0.39 -13.45
CA ALA A 84 1.07 0.77 -14.85
C ALA A 84 -0.17 1.50 -15.39
N ARG A 85 -1.37 1.12 -14.91
CA ARG A 85 -2.63 1.77 -15.28
C ARG A 85 -2.82 3.13 -14.60
N PHE A 86 -2.34 3.26 -13.37
CA PHE A 86 -2.39 4.48 -12.56
C PHE A 86 -0.98 4.89 -12.11
N PRO A 87 -0.14 5.42 -13.02
CA PRO A 87 1.23 5.79 -12.68
C PRO A 87 1.22 7.03 -11.78
N ASN A 88 1.95 6.95 -10.65
CA ASN A 88 2.15 8.03 -9.68
C ASN A 88 0.88 8.87 -9.38
N PRO A 89 -0.20 8.26 -8.86
CA PRO A 89 -1.47 8.94 -8.65
C PRO A 89 -1.41 9.94 -7.47
N CYS A 90 -0.44 9.75 -6.56
CA CYS A 90 -0.02 10.69 -5.52
C CYS A 90 1.49 10.96 -5.70
N PRO A 91 1.90 12.07 -6.33
CA PRO A 91 3.30 12.51 -6.33
C PRO A 91 3.71 13.19 -5.02
#